data_AF-A0A3P3YZR8-F1
#
_entry.id   AF-A0A3P3YZR8-F1
#
_cell.length_a   1.000
_cell.length_b   1.000
_cell.length_c   1.000
_cell.angle_alpha   90.00
_cell.angle_beta   90.00
_cell.angle_gamma   90.00
#
_symmetry.space_group_name_H-M   'P 1'
#
loop_
_entity.id
_entity.type
_entity.pdbx_description
1 polymer ?
#
loop_
_entity_poly.entity_id
_entity_poly.type
_entity_poly.pdbx_seq_one_letter_code
_entity_poly.pdbx_strand_id
1 'polypeptide(L)'
;MDFCPIIVAYSNIACDQDPSTASPALMEFNVFSDSSRCFDGTFTPKHNTGPYEQYNALCANVMCDRAHHTYSVEVRGSSGYVACTPGERVELTTISTAFVEGSYITCPLYVEVCQANIKGVIDFERDAADTAAV
;
A
#
# COMPACT_ATOMS: atom_id res chain seq x y z
N MET A 1 14.11 -12.97 18.76
CA MET A 1 14.59 -11.57 18.71
C MET A 1 15.40 -11.17 19.94
N ASP A 2 15.79 -12.07 20.85
CA ASP A 2 16.74 -11.81 21.96
C ASP A 2 16.60 -10.45 22.67
N PHE A 3 15.35 -10.03 22.91
CA PHE A 3 15.00 -8.73 23.50
C PHE A 3 15.41 -7.48 22.70
N CYS A 4 15.81 -7.61 21.44
CA CYS A 4 16.02 -6.51 20.52
C CYS A 4 14.72 -5.75 20.26
N PRO A 5 14.71 -4.41 20.35
CA PRO A 5 13.55 -3.61 20.01
C PRO A 5 13.31 -3.66 18.50
N ILE A 6 12.08 -3.99 18.11
CA ILE A 6 11.64 -4.02 16.71
C ILE A 6 10.26 -3.41 16.57
N ILE A 7 9.90 -3.08 15.33
CA ILE A 7 8.52 -2.78 14.98
C ILE A 7 7.72 -4.08 15.11
N VAL A 8 6.75 -4.10 16.00
CA VAL A 8 5.85 -5.24 16.21
C VAL A 8 4.53 -4.92 15.53
N ALA A 9 4.02 -5.85 14.73
CA ALA A 9 2.71 -5.70 14.10
C ALA A 9 1.61 -5.53 15.16
N TYR A 10 0.66 -4.64 14.89
CA TYR A 10 -0.55 -4.54 15.71
C TYR A 10 -1.38 -5.81 15.57
N SER A 11 -1.89 -6.33 16.69
CA SER A 11 -2.66 -7.59 16.70
C SER A 11 -4.01 -7.51 15.97
N ASN A 12 -4.50 -6.29 15.70
CA ASN A 12 -5.80 -6.02 15.08
C ASN A 12 -5.67 -5.27 13.74
N ILE A 13 -4.46 -5.20 13.17
CA ILE A 13 -4.21 -4.56 11.89
C ILE A 13 -3.31 -5.47 11.06
N ALA A 14 -3.89 -6.07 10.03
CA ALA A 14 -3.15 -6.81 9.02
C ALA A 14 -3.58 -6.28 7.65
N CYS A 15 -2.61 -6.02 6.75
CA CYS A 15 -2.95 -5.46 5.44
C CYS A 15 -3.83 -6.40 4.59
N ASP A 16 -3.79 -7.70 4.88
CA ASP A 16 -4.58 -8.76 4.27
C ASP A 16 -5.85 -9.13 5.07
N GLN A 17 -6.25 -8.31 6.05
CA GLN A 17 -7.50 -8.55 6.77
C GLN A 17 -8.74 -8.27 5.91
N ASP A 18 -9.88 -8.85 6.31
CA ASP A 18 -11.18 -8.50 5.73
C ASP A 18 -11.47 -7.00 5.98
N PRO A 19 -11.66 -6.18 4.93
CA PRO A 19 -11.94 -4.75 5.07
C PRO A 19 -13.16 -4.44 5.94
N SER A 20 -14.14 -5.33 6.01
CA SER A 20 -15.36 -5.16 6.83
C SER A 20 -15.09 -5.21 8.34
N THR A 21 -13.92 -5.74 8.73
CA THR A 21 -13.48 -5.84 10.13
C THR A 21 -12.54 -4.69 10.53
N ALA A 22 -12.08 -3.90 9.56
CA ALA A 22 -11.20 -2.78 9.81
C ALA A 22 -11.94 -1.64 10.52
N SER A 23 -11.29 -1.00 11.50
CA SER A 23 -11.88 0.17 12.14
C SER A 23 -12.03 1.33 11.15
N PRO A 24 -13.07 2.17 11.27
CA PRO A 24 -13.27 3.31 10.37
C PRO A 24 -12.05 4.22 10.26
N ALA A 25 -11.35 4.48 11.38
CA ALA A 25 -10.16 5.32 11.39
C ALA A 25 -9.01 4.77 10.51
N LEU A 26 -8.89 3.45 10.39
CA LEU A 26 -7.89 2.83 9.51
C LEU A 26 -8.33 2.87 8.05
N MET A 27 -9.63 2.79 7.77
CA MET A 27 -10.15 2.87 6.40
C MET A 27 -9.95 4.24 5.75
N GLU A 28 -9.64 5.28 6.52
CA GLU A 28 -9.36 6.63 5.99
C GLU A 28 -8.09 6.68 5.15
N PHE A 29 -7.16 5.74 5.34
CA PHE A 29 -5.86 5.77 4.66
C PHE A 29 -5.31 4.42 4.21
N ASN A 30 -5.93 3.30 4.61
CA ASN A 30 -5.50 1.97 4.22
C ASN A 30 -6.39 1.39 3.11
N VAL A 31 -5.78 0.52 2.29
CA VAL A 31 -6.46 -0.43 1.42
C VAL A 31 -6.14 -1.84 1.92
N PHE A 32 -7.17 -2.63 2.19
CA PHE A 32 -7.04 -3.98 2.71
C PHE A 32 -7.39 -5.01 1.64
N SER A 33 -6.50 -5.96 1.38
CA SER A 33 -6.70 -7.08 0.46
C SER A 33 -5.55 -8.09 0.60
N ASP A 34 -5.72 -9.30 0.05
CA ASP A 34 -4.63 -10.29 0.00
C ASP A 34 -3.37 -9.77 -0.73
N SER A 35 -3.51 -8.80 -1.64
CA SER A 35 -2.37 -8.18 -2.33
C SER A 35 -1.76 -7.00 -1.58
N SER A 36 -2.44 -6.49 -0.54
CA SER A 36 -1.98 -5.33 0.19
C SER A 36 -0.73 -5.59 1.00
N ARG A 37 0.18 -4.62 1.01
CA ARG A 37 1.40 -4.63 1.81
C ARG A 37 1.58 -3.30 2.53
N CYS A 38 2.44 -3.31 3.55
CA CYS A 38 2.76 -2.13 4.33
C CYS A 38 3.86 -1.32 3.62
N PHE A 39 3.61 -0.01 3.45
CA PHE A 39 4.55 0.93 2.84
C PHE A 39 4.91 1.99 3.86
N ASP A 40 6.22 2.20 4.04
CA ASP A 40 6.74 3.30 4.84
C ASP A 40 6.49 4.64 4.15
N GLY A 41 6.40 5.70 4.95
CA GLY A 41 6.14 7.03 4.44
C GLY A 41 6.05 8.08 5.53
N THR A 42 5.50 9.22 5.17
CA THR A 42 5.14 10.28 6.10
C THR A 42 3.92 10.97 5.53
N PHE A 43 2.76 10.81 6.18
CA PHE A 43 1.51 11.29 5.62
C PHE A 43 0.48 11.67 6.68
N THR A 44 -0.45 12.52 6.28
CA THR A 44 -1.63 12.87 7.07
C THR A 44 -2.88 12.68 6.20
N PRO A 45 -3.83 11.82 6.59
CA PRO A 45 -5.12 11.69 5.91
C PRO A 45 -5.92 12.99 6.05
N LYS A 46 -6.67 13.40 5.02
CA LYS A 46 -7.56 14.57 5.09
C LYS A 46 -8.67 14.38 6.13
N HIS A 47 -9.21 13.18 6.20
CA HIS A 47 -10.24 12.79 7.17
C HIS A 47 -9.60 12.00 8.31
N ASN A 48 -8.70 12.65 9.04
CA ASN A 48 -8.02 12.00 10.16
C ASN A 48 -8.92 11.91 11.40
N THR A 49 -9.49 10.74 11.64
CA THR A 49 -10.28 10.42 12.84
C THR A 49 -9.50 9.60 13.86
N GLY A 50 -8.23 9.31 13.57
CA GLY A 50 -7.33 8.57 14.45
C GLY A 50 -6.60 9.48 15.45
N PRO A 51 -5.80 8.88 16.35
CA PRO A 51 -5.19 9.59 17.48
C PRO A 51 -3.91 10.36 17.12
N TYR A 52 -3.36 10.19 15.92
CA TYR A 52 -2.08 10.77 15.52
C TYR A 52 -2.27 11.81 14.42
N GLU A 53 -1.56 12.92 14.50
CA GLU A 53 -1.58 13.96 13.45
C GLU A 53 -0.87 13.51 12.16
N GLN A 54 0.10 12.61 12.29
CA GLN A 54 0.92 12.10 11.21
C GLN A 54 1.21 10.61 11.40
N TYR A 55 1.29 9.89 10.29
CA TYR A 55 1.51 8.45 10.25
C TYR A 55 2.73 8.13 9.38
N ASN A 56 3.40 7.03 9.72
CA ASN A 56 4.65 6.62 9.08
C ASN A 56 4.52 5.39 8.18
N ALA A 57 3.36 4.73 8.17
CA ALA A 57 3.13 3.57 7.32
C ALA A 57 1.65 3.35 7.02
N LEU A 58 1.34 2.83 5.83
CA LEU A 58 -0.02 2.48 5.39
C LEU A 58 -0.05 1.14 4.63
N CYS A 59 -1.23 0.54 4.53
CA CYS A 59 -1.50 -0.59 3.64
C CYS A 59 -1.95 -0.09 2.27
N ALA A 60 -1.30 -0.58 1.21
CA ALA A 60 -1.66 -0.30 -0.17
C ALA A 60 -1.70 -1.60 -0.98
N ASN A 61 -2.61 -1.69 -1.94
CA ASN A 61 -2.64 -2.80 -2.89
C ASN A 61 -1.36 -2.81 -3.74
N VAL A 62 -0.90 -3.99 -4.12
CA VAL A 62 0.31 -4.17 -4.92
C VAL A 62 0.00 -5.05 -6.14
N MET A 63 0.40 -4.58 -7.32
CA MET A 63 0.47 -5.39 -8.53
C MET A 63 1.93 -5.71 -8.85
N CYS A 64 2.22 -6.99 -9.05
CA CYS A 64 3.59 -7.49 -9.16
C CYS A 64 3.87 -8.05 -10.56
N ASP A 65 4.69 -7.34 -11.34
CA ASP A 65 5.22 -7.84 -12.59
C ASP A 65 6.43 -8.72 -12.33
N ARG A 66 6.25 -10.04 -12.41
CA ARG A 66 7.35 -10.99 -12.22
C ARG A 66 8.34 -10.99 -13.38
N ALA A 67 7.90 -10.71 -14.60
CA ALA A 67 8.75 -10.79 -15.78
C ALA A 67 9.79 -9.66 -15.80
N HIS A 68 9.36 -8.45 -15.41
CA HIS A 68 10.21 -7.27 -15.39
C HIS A 68 10.73 -6.90 -14.00
N HIS A 69 10.29 -7.61 -12.95
CA HIS A 69 10.72 -7.40 -11.57
C HIS A 69 10.40 -5.96 -11.07
N THR A 70 9.26 -5.44 -11.52
CA THR A 70 8.69 -4.13 -11.17
C THR A 70 7.33 -4.31 -10.51
N TYR A 71 6.85 -3.28 -9.83
CA TYR A 71 5.53 -3.31 -9.21
C TYR A 71 4.88 -1.94 -9.23
N SER A 72 3.57 -1.94 -9.11
CA SER A 72 2.75 -0.73 -8.98
C SER A 72 1.87 -0.83 -7.75
N VAL A 73 1.44 0.33 -7.25
CA VAL A 73 0.72 0.46 -6.00
C VAL A 73 -0.56 1.26 -6.17
N GLU A 74 -1.60 0.86 -5.44
CA GLU A 74 -2.84 1.61 -5.35
C GLU A 74 -3.10 1.94 -3.87
N VAL A 75 -3.10 3.23 -3.56
CA VAL A 75 -3.35 3.76 -2.23
C VAL A 75 -4.82 4.16 -2.07
N ARG A 76 -5.25 4.34 -0.82
CA ARG A 76 -6.62 4.78 -0.51
C ARG A 76 -6.96 6.06 -1.27
N GLY A 77 -8.11 6.07 -1.95
CA GLY A 77 -8.62 7.25 -2.66
C GLY A 77 -7.89 7.57 -3.98
N SER A 78 -7.07 6.63 -4.47
CA SER A 78 -6.48 6.71 -5.80
C SER A 78 -7.48 6.32 -6.90
N SER A 79 -7.23 6.78 -8.13
CA SER A 79 -7.97 6.37 -9.33
C SER A 79 -7.39 5.14 -10.02
N GLY A 80 -6.26 4.61 -9.56
CA GLY A 80 -5.63 3.41 -10.12
C GLY A 80 -4.23 3.14 -9.57
N TYR A 81 -3.55 2.18 -10.20
CA TYR A 81 -2.19 1.80 -9.82
C TYR A 81 -1.16 2.77 -10.41
N VAL A 82 -0.12 3.08 -9.65
CA VAL A 82 1.03 3.86 -10.10
C VAL A 82 2.33 3.09 -9.93
N ALA A 83 3.26 3.23 -10.86
CA ALA A 83 4.57 2.59 -10.76
C ALA A 83 5.31 3.05 -9.49
N CYS A 84 5.95 2.11 -8.80
CA CYS A 84 6.70 2.39 -7.58
C CYS A 84 8.13 1.85 -7.75
N THR A 85 9.07 2.74 -8.07
CA THR A 85 10.48 2.38 -8.26
C THR A 85 11.16 2.28 -6.89
N PRO A 86 11.82 1.16 -6.54
CA PRO A 86 12.47 1.01 -5.23
C PRO A 86 13.41 2.18 -4.87
N GLY A 87 13.23 2.72 -3.67
CA GLY A 87 13.96 3.88 -3.15
C GLY A 87 13.37 5.25 -3.52
N GLU A 88 12.48 5.33 -4.49
CA GLU A 88 11.79 6.58 -4.84
C GLU A 88 10.62 6.87 -3.89
N ARG A 89 10.20 8.14 -3.88
CA ARG A 89 9.03 8.60 -3.15
C ARG A 89 7.87 8.82 -4.10
N VAL A 90 6.68 8.43 -3.66
CA VAL A 90 5.42 8.73 -4.35
C VAL A 90 4.66 9.76 -3.53
N GLU A 91 4.46 10.95 -4.08
CA GLU A 91 3.70 12.01 -3.44
C GLU A 91 2.20 11.72 -3.53
N LEU A 92 1.57 11.50 -2.38
CA LEU A 92 0.22 10.92 -2.32
C LEU A 92 -0.86 11.85 -2.88
N THR A 93 -0.67 13.17 -2.82
CA THR A 93 -1.62 14.15 -3.39
C THR A 93 -1.67 14.12 -4.91
N THR A 94 -0.63 13.62 -5.57
CA THR A 94 -0.59 13.51 -7.03
C THR A 94 -1.40 12.32 -7.54
N ILE A 95 -1.65 11.33 -6.67
CA ILE A 95 -2.30 10.06 -7.03
C ILE A 95 -3.58 9.79 -6.26
N SER A 96 -3.87 10.52 -5.20
CA SER A 96 -5.00 10.28 -4.31
C SER A 96 -5.57 11.58 -3.73
N THR A 97 -6.88 11.59 -3.56
CA THR A 97 -7.60 12.68 -2.91
C THR A 97 -7.66 12.56 -1.39
N ALA A 98 -7.22 11.44 -0.81
CA ALA A 98 -7.36 11.13 0.62
C ALA A 98 -6.31 11.76 1.54
N PHE A 99 -5.22 12.32 0.99
CA PHE A 99 -4.07 12.80 1.76
C PHE A 99 -3.81 14.30 1.59
N VAL A 100 -3.16 14.93 2.57
CA VAL A 100 -2.76 16.36 2.51
C VAL A 100 -1.42 16.54 1.78
N GLU A 101 -1.14 17.77 1.34
CA GLU A 101 0.12 18.15 0.68
C GLU A 101 1.35 17.78 1.50
N GLY A 102 2.43 17.36 0.82
CA GLY A 102 3.65 16.88 1.45
C GLY A 102 3.59 15.43 1.97
N SER A 103 2.43 14.79 1.90
CA SER A 103 2.29 13.36 2.23
C SER A 103 2.92 12.47 1.17
N TYR A 104 3.73 11.49 1.57
CA TYR A 104 4.37 10.56 0.64
C TYR A 104 4.49 9.14 1.23
N ILE A 105 4.69 8.17 0.34
CA ILE A 105 5.24 6.84 0.66
C ILE A 105 6.61 6.66 0.01
N THR A 106 7.43 5.78 0.56
CA THR A 106 8.69 5.34 -0.01
C THR A 106 8.51 3.95 -0.60
N CYS A 107 8.97 3.75 -1.83
CA CYS A 107 8.87 2.47 -2.51
C CYS A 107 9.90 1.48 -1.94
N PRO A 108 9.48 0.37 -1.29
CA PRO A 108 10.37 -0.68 -0.83
C PRO A 108 11.02 -1.46 -1.97
N LEU A 109 11.92 -2.39 -1.62
CA LEU A 109 12.44 -3.36 -2.59
C LEU A 109 11.31 -4.27 -3.09
N TYR A 110 11.38 -4.68 -4.37
CA TYR A 110 10.39 -5.58 -4.97
C TYR A 110 10.15 -6.84 -4.11
N VAL A 111 11.20 -7.46 -3.58
CA VAL A 111 11.08 -8.68 -2.78
C VAL A 111 10.32 -8.47 -1.47
N GLU A 112 10.30 -7.26 -0.92
CA GLU A 112 9.58 -7.00 0.34
C GLU A 112 8.06 -6.98 0.15
N VAL A 113 7.59 -6.62 -1.05
CA VAL A 113 6.16 -6.47 -1.35
C VAL A 113 5.62 -7.53 -2.32
N CYS A 114 6.48 -8.14 -3.12
CA CYS A 114 6.08 -9.12 -4.14
C CYS A 114 6.54 -10.55 -3.83
N GLN A 115 7.56 -10.76 -3.00
CA GLN A 115 7.92 -12.13 -2.60
C GLN A 115 6.77 -12.72 -1.76
N ALA A 116 6.24 -13.86 -2.21
CA ALA A 116 5.04 -14.48 -1.64
C ALA A 116 3.71 -13.69 -1.77
N ASN A 117 3.67 -12.62 -2.57
CA ASN A 117 2.43 -11.92 -2.89
C ASN A 117 1.77 -12.49 -4.16
N ILE A 118 1.17 -13.68 -4.03
CA ILE A 118 0.55 -14.38 -5.15
C ILE A 118 -0.62 -13.58 -5.74
N LYS A 119 -1.42 -12.95 -4.87
CA LYS A 119 -2.57 -12.14 -5.30
C LYS A 119 -2.12 -10.97 -6.18
N GLY A 120 -1.08 -10.25 -5.78
CA GLY A 120 -0.56 -9.12 -6.56
C GLY A 120 -0.06 -9.51 -7.96
N VAL A 121 0.41 -10.75 -8.13
CA VAL A 121 0.78 -11.24 -9.47
C VAL A 121 -0.46 -11.59 -10.30
N ILE A 122 -1.43 -12.30 -9.71
CA ILE A 122 -2.67 -12.66 -10.41
C ILE A 122 -3.39 -11.40 -10.90
N ASP A 123 -3.43 -10.35 -10.07
CA ASP A 123 -4.05 -9.08 -10.45
C ASP A 123 -3.32 -8.40 -11.61
N PHE A 124 -1.99 -8.45 -11.64
CA PHE A 124 -1.19 -7.95 -12.76
C PHE A 124 -1.46 -8.74 -14.05
N GLU A 125 -1.43 -10.07 -14.00
CA GLU A 125 -1.66 -10.92 -15.17
C GLU A 125 -3.05 -10.73 -15.78
N ARG A 126 -4.07 -10.55 -14.93
CA ARG A 126 -5.42 -10.24 -15.38
C ARG A 126 -5.50 -8.88 -16.06
N ASP A 127 -4.94 -7.84 -15.45
CA ASP A 127 -4.93 -6.48 -16.00
C ASP A 127 -4.21 -6.43 -17.37
N ALA A 128 -3.09 -7.14 -17.49
CA ALA A 128 -2.36 -7.28 -18.75
C ALA A 128 -3.18 -8.00 -19.83
N ALA A 129 -3.94 -9.04 -19.45
CA ALA A 129 -4.81 -9.78 -20.38
C ALA A 129 -6.00 -8.93 -20.84
N ASP A 130 -6.63 -8.19 -19.93
CA ASP A 130 -7.75 -7.30 -20.25
C ASP A 130 -7.30 -6.17 -21.20
N THR A 131 -6.10 -5.60 -20.99
CA THR A 131 -5.52 -4.57 -21.86
C THR A 131 -5.20 -5.11 -23.26
N ALA A 132 -4.77 -6.36 -23.38
CA ALA A 132 -4.47 -6.98 -24.67
C ALA A 132 -5.72 -7.36 -25.48
N ALA A 133 -6.90 -7.36 -24.88
CA ALA A 133 -8.17 -7.71 -25.51
C ALA A 133 -8.93 -6.52 -26.12
N VAL A 134 -8.42 -5.29 -25.96
CA VAL A 134 -8.97 -4.02 -26.49
C VAL A 134 -8.32 -3.64 -27.81
#